data_AF-A0A2H0MY06-F1
#
_entry.id   AF-A0A2H0MY06-F1
#
_cell.length_a   1.000
_cell.length_b   1.000
_cell.length_c   1.000
_cell.angle_alpha   90.00
_cell.angle_beta   90.00
_cell.angle_gamma   90.00
#
_symmetry.space_group_name_H-M   'P 1'
#
loop_
_entity.id
_entity.type
_entity.pdbx_description
1 polymer ?
#
loop_
_entity_poly.entity_id
_entity_poly.type
_entity_poly.pdbx_seq_one_letter_code
_entity_poly.pdbx_strand_id
1 'polypeptide(L)'
;MPRFKFKAKDQKIYDKVSSAFKNTEIFQKQREMVFGRWDFVVFGPSGKENIVLRKGYAEQSTIQRAPVYIASLVDPSVHNVSGVPIEEFISDDLPEEYAGLEIVQIDPLRPLTIEKKEVLAQASNAESEICKRFECDNIAVIRAPDESDWGIAVLRYLHECDSVFSDSLIETFNFRNNASISKTSNWRN
;
A
#
# COMPACT_ATOMS: atom_id res chain seq x y z
N MET A 1 -12.41 8.76 1.27
CA MET A 1 -11.01 8.53 0.85
C MET A 1 -10.40 7.51 1.80
N PRO A 2 -9.88 6.37 1.32
CA PRO A 2 -9.07 5.50 2.16
C PRO A 2 -7.84 6.29 2.60
N ARG A 3 -7.62 6.39 3.91
CA ARG A 3 -6.47 7.08 4.50
C ARG A 3 -5.52 6.02 5.01
N PHE A 4 -4.48 5.70 4.26
CA PHE A 4 -3.36 4.95 4.82
C PHE A 4 -2.72 5.81 5.91
N LYS A 5 -2.70 5.31 7.14
CA LYS A 5 -2.10 5.96 8.30
C LYS A 5 -1.14 4.99 8.96
N PHE A 6 0.13 5.40 9.02
CA PHE A 6 1.20 4.65 9.66
C PHE A 6 1.57 5.31 10.98
N LYS A 7 1.89 4.49 11.98
CA LYS A 7 2.55 4.95 13.21
C LYS A 7 3.98 4.44 13.18
N ALA A 8 4.93 5.37 13.15
CA ALA A 8 6.34 5.06 13.23
C ALA A 8 6.83 5.26 14.67
N LYS A 9 7.82 4.46 15.09
CA LYS A 9 8.46 4.58 16.41
C LYS A 9 9.26 5.88 16.56
N ASP A 10 9.74 6.44 15.44
CA ASP A 10 10.46 7.71 15.40
C ASP A 10 10.13 8.53 14.12
N GLN A 11 10.48 9.81 14.14
CA GLN A 11 10.24 10.75 13.04
C GLN A 11 11.04 10.39 11.77
N LYS A 12 12.21 9.77 11.92
CA LYS A 12 13.09 9.43 10.81
C LYS A 12 12.47 8.35 9.93
N ILE A 13 11.85 7.34 10.54
CA ILE A 13 11.10 6.29 9.84
C ILE A 13 9.87 6.89 9.15
N TYR A 14 9.15 7.81 9.83
CA TYR A 14 8.01 8.50 9.21
C TYR A 14 8.42 9.29 7.95
N ASP A 15 9.52 10.04 8.02
CA ASP A 15 10.03 10.81 6.89
C ASP A 15 10.51 9.90 5.75
N LYS A 16 11.14 8.76 6.07
CA LYS A 16 11.53 7.74 5.08
C LYS A 16 10.30 7.18 4.36
N VAL A 17 9.29 6.71 5.10
CA VAL A 17 8.04 6.17 4.52
C VAL A 17 7.35 7.22 3.66
N SER A 18 7.27 8.46 4.13
CA SER A 18 6.65 9.55 3.38
C SER A 18 7.40 9.87 2.08
N SER A 19 8.73 9.87 2.13
CA SER A 19 9.61 10.06 0.97
C SER A 19 9.46 8.91 -0.04
N ALA A 20 9.52 7.66 0.44
CA ALA A 20 9.33 6.46 -0.36
C ALA A 20 7.98 6.47 -1.08
N PHE A 21 6.92 6.78 -0.34
CA PHE A 21 5.58 6.92 -0.88
C PHE A 21 5.51 8.01 -1.96
N LYS A 22 6.11 9.19 -1.74
CA LYS A 22 6.08 10.30 -2.72
C LYS A 22 6.91 10.01 -3.98
N ASN A 23 8.06 9.35 -3.83
CA ASN A 23 9.02 9.14 -4.91
C ASN A 23 8.82 7.84 -5.68
N THR A 24 7.83 7.02 -5.28
CA THR A 24 7.42 5.85 -6.06
C THR A 24 6.90 6.26 -7.45
N GLU A 25 7.20 5.48 -8.47
CA GLU A 25 6.72 5.68 -9.84
C GLU A 25 5.88 4.47 -10.27
N ILE A 26 4.69 4.70 -10.83
CA ILE A 26 3.81 3.64 -11.34
C ILE A 26 3.74 3.80 -12.85
N PHE A 27 4.41 2.91 -13.58
CA PHE A 27 4.49 2.94 -15.04
C PHE A 27 3.25 2.33 -15.70
N GLN A 28 2.73 1.26 -15.10
CA GLN A 28 1.56 0.54 -15.58
C GLN A 28 0.70 0.14 -14.39
N LYS A 29 -0.62 0.27 -14.53
CA LYS A 29 -1.62 -0.32 -13.64
C LYS A 29 -2.20 -1.56 -14.32
N GLN A 30 -2.70 -2.51 -13.54
CA GLN A 30 -3.52 -3.59 -14.11
C GLN A 30 -4.66 -3.02 -14.95
N ARG A 31 -4.84 -3.58 -16.14
CA ARG A 31 -5.80 -3.14 -17.15
C ARG A 31 -7.18 -3.77 -16.92
N GLU A 32 -7.19 -4.99 -16.41
CA GLU A 32 -8.40 -5.75 -16.10
C GLU A 32 -8.45 -6.05 -14.60
N MET A 33 -9.60 -5.81 -13.98
CA MET A 33 -9.78 -6.12 -12.56
C MET A 33 -10.01 -7.62 -12.36
N VAL A 34 -9.10 -8.26 -11.62
CA VAL A 34 -9.34 -9.56 -11.01
C VAL A 34 -9.99 -9.32 -9.65
N PHE A 35 -11.13 -9.96 -9.38
CA PHE A 35 -11.88 -9.69 -8.16
C PHE A 35 -11.03 -9.96 -6.91
N GLY A 36 -10.81 -8.92 -6.11
CA GLY A 36 -10.08 -9.01 -4.85
C GLY A 36 -8.57 -9.28 -4.98
N ARG A 37 -7.97 -9.19 -6.17
CA ARG A 37 -6.54 -9.46 -6.39
C ARG A 37 -5.88 -8.38 -7.22
N TRP A 38 -4.73 -7.91 -6.74
CA TRP A 38 -3.89 -6.92 -7.41
C TRP A 38 -2.50 -7.49 -7.65
N ASP A 39 -2.20 -7.87 -8.89
CA ASP A 39 -0.88 -8.38 -9.26
C ASP A 39 0.08 -7.21 -9.55
N PHE A 40 1.31 -7.34 -9.06
CA PHE A 40 2.33 -6.31 -9.22
C PHE A 40 3.71 -6.89 -9.53
N VAL A 41 4.49 -6.06 -10.20
CA VAL A 41 5.93 -6.12 -10.31
C VAL A 41 6.47 -4.83 -9.73
N VAL A 42 7.30 -4.94 -8.70
CA VAL A 42 7.99 -3.82 -8.08
C VAL A 42 9.49 -3.99 -8.19
N PHE A 43 10.19 -2.94 -8.62
CA PHE A 43 11.65 -2.95 -8.68
C PHE A 43 12.24 -1.69 -8.07
N GLY A 44 13.43 -1.84 -7.50
CA GLY A 44 14.19 -0.73 -6.94
C GLY A 44 15.69 -1.00 -7.01
N PRO A 45 16.52 0.05 -7.03
CA PRO A 45 17.97 -0.12 -6.97
C PRO A 45 18.37 -0.78 -5.64
N SER A 46 19.38 -1.63 -5.69
CA SER A 46 20.04 -2.23 -4.53
C SER A 46 21.54 -1.92 -4.62
N GLY A 47 21.95 -0.83 -3.97
CA GLY A 47 23.29 -0.28 -4.14
C GLY A 47 23.49 0.37 -5.52
N LYS A 48 24.71 0.29 -6.05
CA LYS A 48 25.11 1.00 -7.30
C LYS A 48 25.04 0.14 -8.56
N GLU A 49 24.95 -1.17 -8.41
CA GLU A 49 25.18 -2.12 -9.51
C GLU A 49 24.01 -3.08 -9.75
N ASN A 50 23.02 -3.09 -8.87
CA ASN A 50 21.93 -4.07 -8.93
C ASN A 50 20.56 -3.40 -8.86
N ILE A 51 19.59 -4.06 -9.48
CA ILE A 51 18.16 -3.80 -9.33
C ILE A 51 17.54 -5.08 -8.79
N VAL A 52 16.74 -4.97 -7.75
CA VAL A 52 15.94 -6.09 -7.24
C VAL A 52 14.54 -5.95 -7.79
N LEU A 53 14.07 -7.00 -8.46
CA LEU A 53 12.75 -7.12 -9.04
C LEU A 53 11.95 -8.14 -8.24
N ARG A 54 10.75 -7.76 -7.80
CA ARG A 54 9.82 -8.62 -7.07
C ARG A 54 8.51 -8.71 -7.84
N LYS A 55 8.10 -9.94 -8.14
CA LYS A 55 6.76 -10.23 -8.65
C LYS A 55 5.92 -10.77 -7.51
N GLY A 56 4.73 -10.24 -7.35
CA GLY A 56 3.83 -10.60 -6.25
C GLY A 56 2.40 -10.17 -6.51
N TYR A 57 1.57 -10.33 -5.48
CA TYR A 57 0.18 -9.89 -5.50
C TYR A 57 -0.27 -9.43 -4.12
N ALA A 58 -1.27 -8.56 -4.12
CA ALA A 58 -2.04 -8.21 -2.94
C ALA A 58 -3.43 -8.84 -3.08
N GLU A 59 -3.85 -9.65 -2.11
CA GLU A 59 -5.16 -10.31 -2.14
C GLU A 59 -6.03 -9.84 -0.98
N GLN A 60 -7.27 -9.49 -1.29
CA GLN A 60 -8.24 -9.03 -0.31
C GLN A 60 -8.66 -10.19 0.60
N SER A 61 -8.41 -10.04 1.89
CA SER A 61 -8.84 -11.02 2.89
C SER A 61 -10.36 -11.08 2.98
N THR A 62 -10.90 -12.30 3.13
CA THR A 62 -12.34 -12.52 3.28
C THR A 62 -12.67 -13.44 4.46
N ILE A 63 -13.81 -13.18 5.12
CA ILE A 63 -14.44 -14.09 6.08
C ILE A 63 -15.82 -14.42 5.55
N GLN A 64 -16.13 -15.71 5.37
CA GLN A 64 -17.42 -16.15 4.80
C GLN A 64 -17.80 -15.43 3.49
N ARG A 65 -16.80 -15.15 2.63
CA ARG A 65 -16.92 -14.42 1.35
C ARG A 65 -17.20 -12.91 1.47
N ALA A 66 -17.21 -12.35 2.67
CA ALA A 66 -17.26 -10.91 2.88
C ALA A 66 -15.83 -10.34 3.02
N PRO A 67 -15.50 -9.24 2.32
CA PRO A 67 -14.30 -8.46 2.57
C PRO A 67 -14.01 -8.15 4.05
N VAL A 68 -12.76 -8.33 4.47
CA VAL A 68 -12.29 -7.86 5.77
C VAL A 68 -11.82 -6.41 5.64
N TYR A 69 -12.36 -5.55 6.48
CA TYR A 69 -11.99 -4.14 6.60
C TYR A 69 -11.45 -3.89 8.01
N ILE A 70 -10.31 -3.21 8.13
CA ILE A 70 -9.80 -2.74 9.43
C ILE A 70 -10.10 -1.24 9.52
N ALA A 71 -11.29 -0.92 10.03
CA ALA A 71 -11.68 0.43 10.38
C ALA A 71 -11.42 0.67 11.87
N SER A 72 -10.32 1.35 12.20
CA SER A 72 -10.17 1.92 13.53
C SER A 72 -11.24 3.00 13.74
N LEU A 73 -12.27 2.71 14.55
CA LEU A 73 -13.35 3.64 14.94
C LEU A 73 -12.89 4.73 15.94
N VAL A 74 -11.60 5.06 15.93
CA VAL A 74 -11.04 6.03 16.87
C VAL A 74 -10.53 7.21 16.06
N ASP A 75 -10.85 8.41 16.52
CA ASP A 75 -10.34 9.64 15.93
C ASP A 75 -8.81 9.52 15.79
N PRO A 76 -8.25 9.65 14.57
CA PRO A 76 -6.83 9.52 14.34
C PRO A 76 -5.96 10.56 15.06
N SER A 77 -6.56 11.56 15.72
CA SER A 77 -5.89 12.45 16.67
C SER A 77 -5.69 11.83 18.05
N VAL A 78 -6.32 10.69 18.36
CA VAL A 78 -6.17 9.94 19.62
C VAL A 78 -4.96 9.01 19.50
N HIS A 79 -3.90 9.31 20.24
CA HIS A 79 -2.57 8.69 20.13
C HIS A 79 -2.47 7.24 20.64
N ASN A 80 -3.59 6.54 20.82
CA ASN A 80 -3.62 5.26 21.56
C ASN A 80 -4.41 4.15 20.86
N VAL A 81 -4.35 4.09 19.53
CA VAL A 81 -4.87 2.96 18.75
C VAL A 81 -3.71 2.01 18.45
N SER A 82 -3.84 0.75 18.87
CA SER A 82 -2.91 -0.32 18.45
C SER A 82 -3.12 -0.60 16.98
N GLY A 83 -2.09 -0.36 16.15
CA GLY A 83 -2.12 -0.78 14.76
C GLY A 83 -1.75 -2.26 14.64
N VAL A 84 -1.91 -2.79 13.43
CA VAL A 84 -1.45 -4.14 13.10
C VAL A 84 0.00 -4.04 12.62
N PRO A 85 0.94 -4.85 13.14
CA PRO A 85 2.33 -4.85 12.68
C PRO A 85 2.44 -5.16 11.18
N ILE A 86 3.33 -4.48 10.46
CA ILE A 86 3.53 -4.68 9.01
C ILE A 86 3.90 -6.14 8.67
N GLU A 87 4.51 -6.85 9.62
CA GLU A 87 4.84 -8.27 9.56
C GLU A 87 3.62 -9.17 9.36
N GLU A 88 2.43 -8.76 9.83
CA GLU A 88 1.19 -9.51 9.60
C GLU A 88 0.64 -9.30 8.18
N PHE A 89 1.11 -8.27 7.46
CA PHE A 89 0.67 -7.96 6.11
C PHE A 89 1.62 -8.46 5.05
N ILE A 90 2.92 -8.53 5.34
CA ILE A 90 3.95 -8.93 4.40
C ILE A 90 4.45 -10.30 4.84
N SER A 91 4.01 -11.34 4.14
CA SER A 91 4.23 -12.72 4.54
C SER A 91 5.70 -13.14 4.46
N ASP A 92 6.51 -12.47 3.63
CA ASP A 92 7.95 -12.73 3.43
C ASP A 92 8.65 -11.50 2.81
N ASP A 93 9.98 -11.38 2.98
CA ASP A 93 10.84 -10.34 2.36
C ASP A 93 10.58 -8.89 2.82
N LEU A 94 10.19 -8.73 4.09
CA LEU A 94 10.14 -7.44 4.78
C LEU A 94 11.56 -6.96 5.13
N PRO A 95 11.98 -5.75 4.69
CA PRO A 95 13.25 -5.17 5.11
C PRO A 95 13.27 -4.88 6.62
N GLU A 96 14.39 -5.17 7.28
CA GLU A 96 14.56 -4.96 8.74
C GLU A 96 14.24 -3.52 9.18
N GLU A 97 14.49 -2.55 8.30
CA GLU A 97 14.25 -1.13 8.56
C GLU A 97 12.77 -0.79 8.79
N TYR A 98 11.85 -1.63 8.31
CA TYR A 98 10.42 -1.48 8.48
C TYR A 98 9.84 -2.31 9.63
N ALA A 99 10.68 -3.04 10.36
CA ALA A 99 10.23 -3.88 11.47
C ALA A 99 9.57 -3.06 12.59
N GLY A 100 8.40 -3.50 13.02
CA GLY A 100 7.59 -2.85 14.05
C GLY A 100 6.88 -1.56 13.61
N LEU A 101 6.76 -1.32 12.31
CA LEU A 101 5.83 -0.33 11.77
C LEU A 101 4.39 -0.83 12.00
N GLU A 102 3.56 0.00 12.61
CA GLU A 102 2.14 -0.34 12.84
C GLU A 102 1.26 0.36 11.80
N ILE A 103 0.39 -0.43 11.16
CA ILE A 103 -0.61 0.08 10.22
C ILE A 103 -1.95 0.24 10.96
N VAL A 104 -2.44 1.47 11.03
CA VAL A 104 -3.57 1.85 11.92
C VAL A 104 -4.92 1.83 11.20
N GLN A 105 -4.92 1.97 9.87
CA GLN A 105 -6.13 1.92 9.04
C GLN A 105 -5.81 1.31 7.69
N ILE A 106 -6.51 0.21 7.35
CA ILE A 106 -6.43 -0.46 6.05
C ILE A 106 -7.84 -0.82 5.62
N ASP A 107 -8.22 -0.27 4.48
CA ASP A 107 -9.57 -0.39 3.94
C ASP A 107 -9.43 -0.61 2.43
N PRO A 108 -9.61 -1.85 1.92
CA PRO A 108 -9.76 -3.16 2.59
C PRO A 108 -8.43 -3.85 2.93
N LEU A 109 -8.47 -4.88 3.81
CA LEU A 109 -7.30 -5.68 4.21
C LEU A 109 -6.73 -6.48 3.03
N ARG A 110 -5.52 -6.12 2.59
CA ARG A 110 -4.83 -6.76 1.44
C ARG A 110 -3.38 -7.12 1.80
N PRO A 111 -3.14 -8.30 2.41
CA PRO A 111 -1.78 -8.80 2.61
C PRO A 111 -1.03 -8.92 1.28
N LEU A 112 0.28 -8.64 1.32
CA LEU A 112 1.18 -8.68 0.18
C LEU A 112 1.97 -10.01 0.19
N THR A 113 1.99 -10.69 -0.95
CA THR A 113 2.74 -11.92 -1.16
C THR A 113 3.76 -11.73 -2.28
N ILE A 114 5.01 -12.11 -2.04
CA ILE A 114 6.05 -12.16 -3.09
C ILE A 114 6.14 -13.59 -3.63
N GLU A 115 5.88 -13.76 -4.92
CA GLU A 115 5.99 -15.05 -5.61
C GLU A 115 7.40 -15.30 -6.12
N LYS A 116 8.08 -14.24 -6.56
CA LYS A 116 9.42 -14.33 -7.16
C LYS A 116 10.25 -13.09 -6.89
N LYS A 117 11.52 -13.31 -6.54
CA LYS A 117 12.56 -12.29 -6.42
C LYS A 117 13.66 -12.56 -7.43
N GLU A 118 14.03 -11.56 -8.21
CA GLU A 118 15.13 -11.59 -9.19
C GLU A 118 16.11 -10.44 -8.90
N VAL A 119 17.41 -10.70 -9.02
CA VAL A 119 18.45 -9.65 -8.95
C VAL A 119 19.00 -9.46 -10.37
N LEU A 120 18.92 -8.23 -10.86
CA LEU A 120 19.34 -7.84 -12.20
C LEU A 120 20.52 -6.89 -12.10
N ALA A 121 21.42 -6.93 -13.08
CA ALA A 121 22.47 -5.93 -13.19
C ALA A 121 21.86 -4.56 -13.56
N GLN A 122 22.35 -3.50 -12.94
CA GLN A 122 21.92 -2.13 -13.19
C GLN A 122 22.57 -1.62 -14.49
N ALA A 123 21.99 -2.03 -15.61
CA ALA A 123 22.29 -1.47 -16.93
C ALA A 123 21.53 -0.15 -17.14
N SER A 124 22.05 0.72 -18.01
CA SER A 124 21.43 2.01 -18.34
C SER A 124 20.01 1.91 -18.90
N ASN A 125 19.63 0.74 -19.42
CA ASN A 125 18.32 0.46 -20.03
C ASN A 125 17.45 -0.50 -19.19
N ALA A 126 17.87 -0.89 -17.98
CA ALA A 126 17.21 -1.93 -17.20
C ALA A 126 15.73 -1.62 -16.90
N GLU A 127 15.40 -0.36 -16.59
CA GLU A 127 14.01 0.08 -16.41
C GLU A 127 13.16 -0.15 -17.66
N SER A 128 13.67 0.29 -18.82
CA SER A 128 12.97 0.12 -20.10
C SER A 128 12.79 -1.35 -20.47
N GLU A 129 13.77 -2.20 -20.13
CA GLU A 129 13.66 -3.66 -20.34
C GLU A 129 12.60 -4.27 -19.43
N ILE A 130 12.55 -3.89 -18.15
CA ILE A 130 11.52 -4.36 -17.21
C ILE A 130 10.13 -3.93 -17.68
N CYS A 131 9.95 -2.66 -18.05
CA CYS A 131 8.66 -2.15 -18.54
C CYS A 131 8.22 -2.89 -19.81
N LYS A 132 9.13 -3.13 -20.77
CA LYS A 132 8.84 -3.91 -21.98
C LYS A 132 8.50 -5.37 -21.68
N ARG A 133 9.18 -5.98 -20.70
CA ARG A 133 8.95 -7.38 -20.31
C ARG A 133 7.51 -7.63 -19.85
N PHE A 134 6.88 -6.65 -19.22
CA PHE A 134 5.53 -6.75 -18.64
C PHE A 134 4.47 -5.90 -19.37
N GLU A 135 4.80 -5.32 -20.52
CA GLU A 135 3.93 -4.41 -21.28
C GLU A 135 2.60 -5.04 -21.73
N CYS A 136 2.60 -6.35 -21.97
CA CYS A 136 1.41 -7.09 -22.40
C CYS A 136 0.70 -7.82 -21.24
N ASP A 137 1.28 -7.83 -20.04
CA ASP A 137 0.75 -8.55 -18.89
C ASP A 137 -0.30 -7.70 -18.16
N ASN A 138 -1.35 -8.34 -17.64
CA ASN A 138 -2.30 -7.68 -16.74
C ASN A 138 -1.70 -7.52 -15.33
N ILE A 139 -0.62 -6.76 -15.21
CA ILE A 139 0.15 -6.58 -13.98
C ILE A 139 0.56 -5.12 -13.80
N ALA A 140 0.60 -4.65 -12.56
CA ALA A 140 1.17 -3.32 -12.28
C ALA A 140 2.70 -3.36 -12.40
N VAL A 141 3.30 -2.28 -12.93
CA VAL A 141 4.76 -2.12 -13.00
C VAL A 141 5.13 -0.87 -12.21
N ILE A 142 5.86 -1.07 -11.11
CA ILE A 142 6.11 -0.08 -10.07
C ILE A 142 7.61 0.04 -9.84
N ARG A 143 8.12 1.27 -9.77
CA ARG A 143 9.48 1.55 -9.34
C ARG A 143 9.49 2.17 -7.95
N ALA A 144 10.15 1.45 -7.04
CA ALA A 144 10.48 1.93 -5.72
C ALA A 144 11.77 2.78 -5.76
N PRO A 145 11.89 3.82 -4.92
CA PRO A 145 13.10 4.64 -4.83
C PRO A 145 14.35 3.84 -4.44
N ASP A 146 14.16 2.84 -3.59
CA ASP A 146 15.15 1.86 -3.16
C ASP A 146 14.48 0.47 -3.10
N GLU A 147 15.25 -0.60 -3.21
CA GLU A 147 14.72 -1.96 -3.11
C GLU A 147 14.01 -2.24 -1.79
N SER A 148 14.46 -1.63 -0.69
CA SER A 148 13.82 -1.77 0.62
C SER A 148 12.41 -1.15 0.60
N ASP A 149 12.17 -0.12 -0.18
CA ASP A 149 10.90 0.62 -0.19
C ASP A 149 9.77 -0.10 -0.96
N TRP A 150 9.99 -1.32 -1.43
CA TRP A 150 9.07 -2.05 -2.30
C TRP A 150 7.65 -2.15 -1.72
N GLY A 151 7.53 -2.44 -0.42
CA GLY A 151 6.23 -2.60 0.24
C GLY A 151 5.45 -1.28 0.25
N ILE A 152 6.12 -0.18 0.57
CA ILE A 152 5.53 1.16 0.56
C ILE A 152 5.12 1.58 -0.86
N ALA A 153 5.93 1.23 -1.87
CA ALA A 153 5.61 1.49 -3.26
C ALA A 153 4.34 0.75 -3.73
N VAL A 154 4.18 -0.51 -3.32
CA VAL A 154 2.97 -1.29 -3.58
C VAL A 154 1.76 -0.70 -2.83
N LEU A 155 1.93 -0.28 -1.57
CA LEU A 155 0.84 0.38 -0.82
C LEU A 155 0.40 1.69 -1.48
N ARG A 156 1.31 2.47 -2.07
CA ARG A 156 0.94 3.64 -2.88
C ARG A 156 0.11 3.23 -4.09
N TYR A 157 0.52 2.19 -4.81
CA TYR A 157 -0.24 1.68 -5.95
C TYR A 157 -1.68 1.28 -5.56
N LEU A 158 -1.83 0.53 -4.47
CA LEU A 158 -3.15 0.15 -3.95
C LEU A 158 -3.98 1.37 -3.57
N HIS A 159 -3.37 2.37 -2.91
CA HIS A 159 -4.04 3.62 -2.59
C HIS A 159 -4.53 4.37 -3.85
N GLU A 160 -3.74 4.39 -4.92
CA GLU A 160 -4.16 4.98 -6.18
C GLU A 160 -5.32 4.20 -6.83
N CYS A 161 -5.32 2.86 -6.76
CA CYS A 161 -6.46 2.06 -7.21
C CYS A 161 -7.74 2.40 -6.44
N ASP A 162 -7.67 2.51 -5.12
CA ASP A 162 -8.83 2.80 -4.27
C ASP A 162 -9.37 4.22 -4.47
N SER A 163 -8.51 5.17 -4.84
CA SER A 163 -8.95 6.54 -5.17
C SER A 163 -9.74 6.62 -6.49
N VAL A 164 -9.54 5.66 -7.40
CA VAL A 164 -10.23 5.58 -8.69
C VAL A 164 -11.52 4.76 -8.58
N PHE A 165 -11.54 3.76 -7.70
CA PHE A 165 -12.72 2.92 -7.41
C PHE A 165 -13.25 3.24 -6.01
N SER A 166 -13.94 4.38 -5.86
CA SER A 166 -14.59 4.73 -4.59
C SER A 166 -15.72 3.72 -4.29
N ASP A 167 -15.42 2.79 -3.39
CA ASP A 167 -16.36 1.77 -2.96
C ASP A 167 -17.57 2.42 -2.25
N SER A 168 -18.78 1.99 -2.60
CA SER A 168 -20.05 2.55 -2.07
C SER A 168 -20.16 2.43 -0.53
N LEU A 169 -19.48 1.45 0.05
CA LEU A 169 -19.37 1.27 1.50
C LEU A 169 -18.47 2.32 2.15
N ILE A 170 -17.37 2.71 1.49
CA ILE A 170 -16.47 3.79 1.92
C ILE A 170 -17.20 5.12 1.85
N GLU A 171 -18.01 5.36 0.82
CA GLU A 171 -18.90 6.53 0.76
C GLU A 171 -19.87 6.55 1.94
N THR A 172 -20.51 5.41 2.25
CA THR A 172 -21.49 5.30 3.35
C THR A 172 -20.86 5.53 4.73
N PHE A 173 -19.66 5.00 5.00
CA PHE A 173 -18.92 5.26 6.24
C PHE A 173 -18.50 6.72 6.37
N ASN A 174 -18.01 7.33 5.28
CA ASN A 174 -17.64 8.75 5.27
C ASN A 174 -18.87 9.67 5.44
N PHE A 175 -20.03 9.29 4.88
CA PHE A 175 -21.28 10.03 5.05
C PHE A 175 -21.77 10.01 6.50
N ARG A 176 -21.68 8.86 7.18
CA ARG A 176 -22.04 8.74 8.61
C ARG A 176 -21.13 9.56 9.52
N ASN A 177 -19.83 9.63 9.25
CA ASN A 177 -18.90 10.44 10.04
C ASN A 177 -19.04 11.95 9.81
N ASN A 178 -19.46 12.39 8.63
CA ASN A 178 -19.77 13.81 8.39
C ASN A 178 -21.15 14.21 8.96
N ALA A 179 -22.10 13.27 9.04
CA ALA A 179 -23.42 13.51 9.63
C ALA A 179 -23.41 13.58 11.17
N SER A 180 -22.38 13.05 11.84
CA SER A 180 -22.23 13.16 13.30
C SER A 180 -21.62 14.50 13.74
N ILE A 181 -20.84 15.17 12.88
CA ILE A 181 -20.26 16.50 13.16
C ILE A 181 -21.33 17.60 13.03
N SER A 182 -22.34 17.43 12.19
CA SER A 182 -23.42 18.41 12.00
C SER A 182 -24.54 18.35 13.06
N LYS A 183 -24.55 17.33 13.94
CA LYS A 183 -25.57 17.19 14.99
C LYS A 183 -25.16 17.68 16.37
N THR A 184 -23.90 18.06 16.59
CA THR A 184 -23.42 18.53 17.91
C THR A 184 -23.33 20.05 18.07
N SER A 185 -23.69 20.85 17.05
CA SER A 185 -23.65 22.31 17.12
C SER A 185 -24.94 23.01 17.59
N ASN A 186 -25.99 22.28 17.95
CA ASN A 186 -27.31 22.87 18.30
C ASN A 186 -27.84 22.53 19.70
N TRP A 187 -26.98 22.58 20.73
CA TRP A 187 -27.44 22.59 22.13
C TRP A 187 -26.69 23.65 22.96
N ARG A 188 -26.92 24.91 22.64
CA ARG A 188 -26.88 26.03 23.60
C ARG A 188 -27.90 27.07 23.18
N ASN A 189 -29.05 27.07 23.86
CA ASN A 189 -29.87 28.25 24.17
C ASN A 189 -30.31 28.10 25.62
#